data_AF-A0A7J4RUF6-F1
#
_entry.id   AF-A0A7J4RUF6-F1
#
_cell.length_a   1.000
_cell.length_b   1.000
_cell.length_c   1.000
_cell.angle_alpha   90.00
_cell.angle_beta   90.00
_cell.angle_gamma   90.00
#
_symmetry.space_group_name_H-M   'P 1'
#
loop_
_entity.id
_entity.type
_entity.pdbx_description
1 polymer ?
#
loop_
_entity_poly.entity_id
_entity_poly.type
_entity_poly.pdbx_seq_one_letter_code
_entity_poly.pdbx_strand_id
1 'polypeptide(L)'
;MQWKLEREEGYFKIFDENKNIAGYFDPSYGDIFPEHKISEIIEEMHKKHEKILGGFLMVPMIKFEVFNDQEIGLDYLQRRIDDVKDRISKWKDFILNQKSSDHKIQVSHTDTDMLSITFPIHFNAPVSLEKKLLLAELEISLNSLHEKGLL
;
A
#
# COMPACT_ATOMS: atom_id res chain seq x y z
N MET A 1 -0.14 -7.75 -15.50
CA MET A 1 -0.69 -6.60 -14.76
C MET A 1 -0.11 -5.33 -15.37
N GLN A 2 -0.93 -4.30 -15.58
CA GLN A 2 -0.44 -2.96 -15.90
C GLN A 2 -0.79 -2.02 -14.75
N TRP A 3 0.23 -1.50 -14.07
CA TRP A 3 0.06 -0.58 -12.96
C TRP A 3 0.17 0.86 -13.42
N LYS A 4 -0.46 1.79 -12.70
CA LYS A 4 -0.34 3.22 -12.94
C LYS A 4 -0.14 3.99 -11.64
N LEU A 5 0.80 4.94 -11.64
CA LEU A 5 0.98 5.89 -10.55
C LEU A 5 0.38 7.26 -10.90
N GLU A 6 -0.42 7.80 -9.98
CA GLU A 6 -0.80 9.20 -10.00
C GLU A 6 -0.36 9.85 -8.69
N ARG A 7 0.30 11.01 -8.82
CA ARG A 7 0.79 11.77 -7.67
C ARG A 7 -0.37 12.60 -7.13
N GLU A 8 -0.51 12.61 -5.82
CA GLU A 8 -1.40 13.51 -5.08
C GLU A 8 -0.62 14.08 -3.89
N GLU A 9 -0.34 15.37 -3.95
CA GLU A 9 0.49 16.06 -2.96
C GLU A 9 1.85 15.34 -2.73
N GLY A 10 2.04 14.77 -1.54
CA GLY A 10 3.25 14.09 -1.11
C GLY A 10 3.23 12.56 -1.29
N TYR A 11 2.22 11.97 -1.91
CA TYR A 11 2.15 10.51 -2.08
C TYR A 11 1.67 10.12 -3.49
N PHE A 12 1.68 8.82 -3.78
CA PHE A 12 1.23 8.28 -5.05
C PHE A 12 0.07 7.31 -4.85
N LYS A 13 -1.04 7.54 -5.56
CA LYS A 13 -2.09 6.56 -5.80
C LYS A 13 -1.62 5.53 -6.81
N ILE A 14 -1.85 4.27 -6.50
CA ILE A 14 -1.52 3.12 -7.34
C ILE A 14 -2.82 2.56 -7.89
N PHE A 15 -2.93 2.47 -9.21
CA PHE A 15 -4.08 1.90 -9.89
C PHE A 15 -3.74 0.58 -10.56
N ASP A 16 -4.69 -0.34 -10.52
CA ASP A 16 -4.68 -1.57 -11.31
C ASP A 16 -5.07 -1.30 -12.78
N GLU A 17 -5.09 -2.37 -13.58
CA GLU A 17 -5.48 -2.32 -15.00
C GLU A 17 -6.94 -1.91 -15.24
N ASN A 18 -7.80 -2.10 -14.22
CA ASN A 18 -9.21 -1.73 -14.23
C ASN A 18 -9.44 -0.30 -13.74
N LYS A 19 -8.37 0.45 -13.44
CA LYS A 19 -8.41 1.81 -12.87
C LYS A 19 -8.99 1.87 -11.46
N ASN A 20 -9.02 0.75 -10.73
CA ASN A 20 -9.31 0.74 -9.31
C ASN A 20 -8.05 1.08 -8.52
N ILE A 21 -8.22 1.72 -7.37
CA ILE A 21 -7.11 1.98 -6.46
C ILE A 21 -6.69 0.66 -5.82
N ALA A 22 -5.48 0.21 -6.14
CA ALA A 22 -4.85 -0.97 -5.55
C ALA A 22 -4.10 -0.63 -4.26
N GLY A 23 -3.69 0.63 -4.08
CA GLY A 23 -2.99 1.09 -2.89
C GLY A 23 -2.38 2.47 -3.04
N TYR A 24 -1.51 2.80 -2.10
CA TYR A 24 -0.82 4.07 -2.01
C TYR A 24 0.66 3.84 -1.69
N PHE A 25 1.54 4.60 -2.31
CA PHE A 25 2.95 4.66 -1.95
C PHE A 25 3.27 6.04 -1.37
N ASP A 26 3.77 6.05 -0.14
CA ASP A 26 4.23 7.23 0.58
C ASP A 26 5.78 7.25 0.61
N PRO A 27 6.43 8.06 -0.22
CA PRO A 27 7.89 8.14 -0.28
C PRO A 27 8.51 8.56 1.05
N SER A 28 9.65 7.97 1.40
CA SER A 28 10.47 8.46 2.51
C SER A 28 11.33 9.62 2.02
N TYR A 29 10.93 10.84 2.34
CA TYR A 29 11.66 12.07 2.00
C TYR A 29 12.84 12.38 2.94
N GLY A 30 13.06 11.54 3.96
CA GLY A 30 14.05 11.79 5.02
C GLY A 30 13.59 12.85 6.02
N ASP A 31 14.53 13.31 6.86
CA ASP A 31 14.25 14.34 7.85
C ASP A 31 14.18 15.72 7.21
N ILE A 32 13.01 16.34 7.22
CA ILE A 32 12.76 17.66 6.62
C ILE A 32 12.70 18.75 7.70
N PHE A 33 13.54 19.77 7.55
CA PHE A 33 13.52 20.96 8.41
C PHE A 33 13.51 22.26 7.58
N PRO A 34 12.81 23.31 8.05
CA PRO A 34 11.96 23.35 9.25
C PRO A 34 10.57 22.71 9.00
N GLU A 35 9.96 22.14 10.05
CA GLU A 35 8.70 21.36 9.95
C GLU A 35 7.54 22.14 9.29
N HIS A 36 7.43 23.44 9.54
CA HIS A 36 6.38 24.27 8.97
C HIS A 36 6.47 24.45 7.45
N LYS A 37 7.55 23.97 6.80
CA LYS A 37 7.76 24.03 5.35
C LYS A 37 7.76 22.65 4.68
N ILE A 38 7.35 21.59 5.38
CA ILE A 38 7.41 20.21 4.85
C ILE A 38 6.73 20.09 3.48
N SER A 39 5.51 20.61 3.32
CA SER A 39 4.77 20.52 2.05
C SER A 39 5.49 21.24 0.89
N GLU A 40 6.03 22.43 1.14
CA GLU A 40 6.80 23.19 0.15
C GLU A 40 8.08 22.45 -0.25
N ILE A 41 8.79 21.89 0.72
CA ILE A 41 10.03 21.15 0.48
C ILE A 41 9.75 19.88 -0.32
N ILE A 42 8.73 19.09 0.06
CA ILE A 42 8.33 17.89 -0.67
C ILE A 42 7.97 18.25 -2.13
N GLU A 43 7.19 19.31 -2.35
CA GLU A 43 6.86 19.76 -3.71
C GLU A 43 8.11 20.08 -4.53
N GLU A 44 9.08 20.77 -3.94
CA GLU A 44 10.36 21.07 -4.61
C GLU A 44 11.20 19.81 -4.88
N MET A 45 11.21 18.84 -3.96
CA MET A 45 11.88 17.54 -4.16
C MET A 45 11.30 16.80 -5.38
N HIS A 46 9.98 16.81 -5.53
CA HIS A 46 9.31 16.23 -6.71
C HIS A 46 9.67 16.97 -8.00
N LYS A 47 9.65 18.30 -8.00
CA LYS A 47 10.03 19.10 -9.20
C LYS A 47 11.46 18.84 -9.64
N LYS A 48 12.36 18.64 -8.68
CA LYS A 48 13.78 18.33 -8.92
C LYS A 48 14.04 16.85 -9.18
N HIS A 49 13.01 16.00 -9.08
CA HIS A 49 13.13 14.56 -9.17
C HIS A 49 14.23 14.01 -8.25
N GLU A 50 14.24 14.49 -7.01
CA GLU A 50 15.21 14.04 -6.01
C GLU A 50 15.13 12.53 -5.80
N LYS A 51 16.24 11.94 -5.34
CA LYS A 51 16.36 10.50 -5.18
C LYS A 51 16.01 10.09 -3.76
N ILE A 52 15.21 9.05 -3.64
CA ILE A 52 14.80 8.43 -2.37
C ILE A 52 15.28 6.98 -2.30
N LEU A 53 15.37 6.43 -1.09
CA LEU A 53 15.76 5.04 -0.86
C LEU A 53 14.57 4.08 -0.71
N GLY A 54 13.35 4.59 -0.72
CA GLY A 54 12.16 3.79 -0.49
C GLY A 54 11.01 4.61 0.10
N GLY A 55 10.10 3.93 0.77
CA GLY A 55 8.91 4.53 1.37
C GLY A 55 8.02 3.47 1.99
N PHE A 56 6.75 3.80 2.17
CA PHE A 56 5.75 2.89 2.72
C PHE A 56 4.69 2.57 1.67
N LEU A 57 4.40 1.29 1.50
CA LEU A 57 3.31 0.82 0.65
C LEU A 57 2.11 0.48 1.53
N MET A 58 0.99 1.15 1.29
CA MET A 58 -0.30 0.89 1.94
C MET A 58 -1.25 0.25 0.93
N VAL A 59 -1.80 -0.91 1.27
CA VAL A 59 -2.72 -1.66 0.40
C VAL A 59 -3.90 -2.24 1.19
N PRO A 60 -5.03 -2.54 0.54
CA PRO A 60 -6.12 -3.30 1.15
C PRO A 60 -5.64 -4.65 1.67
N MET A 61 -5.89 -4.93 2.94
CA MET A 61 -5.48 -6.17 3.58
C MET A 61 -6.62 -7.19 3.59
N ILE A 62 -7.75 -6.82 4.21
CA ILE A 62 -8.89 -7.70 4.49
C ILE A 62 -10.16 -6.88 4.31
N LYS A 63 -11.17 -7.43 3.64
CA LYS A 63 -12.54 -6.93 3.66
C LYS A 63 -13.42 -7.98 4.31
N PHE A 64 -14.06 -7.66 5.43
CA PHE A 64 -14.79 -8.66 6.21
C PHE A 64 -16.11 -9.06 5.53
N GLU A 65 -16.83 -8.09 4.97
CA GLU A 65 -18.15 -8.23 4.35
C GLU A 65 -19.21 -8.78 5.33
N VAL A 66 -19.11 -8.37 6.59
CA VAL A 66 -20.03 -8.79 7.67
C VAL A 66 -20.61 -7.62 8.45
N PHE A 67 -20.06 -6.41 8.31
CA PHE A 67 -20.53 -5.23 9.04
C PHE A 67 -21.49 -4.34 8.24
N ASN A 68 -21.79 -4.70 6.99
CA ASN A 68 -22.62 -3.90 6.09
C ASN A 68 -24.13 -4.22 6.19
N ASP A 69 -24.49 -5.40 6.72
CA ASP A 69 -25.88 -5.87 6.81
C ASP A 69 -26.37 -5.90 8.26
N GLN A 70 -27.66 -5.61 8.48
CA GLN A 70 -28.28 -5.66 9.81
C GLN A 70 -28.49 -7.10 10.32
N GLU A 71 -28.62 -8.06 9.41
CA GLU A 71 -28.83 -9.48 9.74
C GLU A 71 -27.95 -10.35 8.83
N ILE A 72 -27.20 -11.28 9.43
CA ILE A 72 -26.35 -12.23 8.72
C ILE A 72 -26.66 -13.65 9.17
N GLY A 73 -26.77 -14.58 8.22
CA GLY A 73 -26.95 -16.00 8.51
C GLY A 73 -25.66 -16.64 9.02
N LEU A 74 -25.78 -17.65 9.91
CA LEU A 74 -24.64 -18.31 10.54
C LEU A 74 -23.68 -18.94 9.51
N ASP A 75 -24.21 -19.63 8.50
CA ASP A 75 -23.40 -20.27 7.47
C ASP A 75 -22.59 -19.26 6.64
N TYR A 76 -23.20 -18.11 6.33
CA TYR A 76 -22.52 -17.02 5.63
C TYR A 76 -21.42 -16.42 6.50
N LEU A 77 -21.74 -16.10 7.77
CA LEU A 77 -20.77 -15.57 8.72
C LEU A 77 -19.57 -16.50 8.87
N GLN A 78 -19.80 -17.80 9.08
CA GLN A 78 -18.72 -18.77 9.23
C GLN A 78 -17.81 -18.78 8.01
N ARG A 79 -18.38 -18.87 6.79
CA ARG A 79 -17.61 -18.82 5.55
C ARG A 79 -16.78 -17.54 5.45
N ARG A 80 -17.33 -16.38 5.78
CA ARG A 80 -16.60 -15.11 5.76
C ARG A 80 -15.44 -15.08 6.75
N ILE A 81 -15.63 -15.60 7.96
CA ILE A 81 -14.56 -15.68 8.96
C ILE A 81 -13.44 -16.63 8.49
N ASP A 82 -13.79 -17.76 7.87
CA ASP A 82 -12.83 -18.69 7.30
C ASP A 82 -12.03 -18.04 6.13
N ASP A 83 -12.70 -17.35 5.21
CA ASP A 83 -12.06 -16.61 4.10
C ASP A 83 -11.09 -15.53 4.63
N VAL A 84 -11.50 -14.78 5.66
CA VAL A 84 -10.68 -13.77 6.32
C VAL A 84 -9.45 -14.41 6.98
N LYS A 85 -9.62 -15.54 7.66
CA LYS A 85 -8.54 -16.27 8.31
C LYS A 85 -7.51 -16.78 7.31
N ASP A 86 -7.96 -17.30 6.16
CA ASP A 86 -7.07 -17.72 5.09
C ASP A 86 -6.29 -16.54 4.50
N ARG A 87 -6.96 -15.40 4.32
CA ARG A 87 -6.32 -14.15 3.85
C ARG A 87 -5.29 -13.61 4.84
N ILE A 88 -5.59 -13.62 6.15
CA ILE A 88 -4.62 -13.27 7.21
C ILE A 88 -3.39 -14.18 7.12
N SER A 89 -3.60 -15.48 6.91
CA SER A 89 -2.50 -16.45 6.83
C SER A 89 -1.58 -16.16 5.63
N LYS A 90 -2.14 -15.86 4.45
CA LYS A 90 -1.36 -15.44 3.28
C LYS A 90 -0.57 -14.16 3.51
N TRP A 91 -1.19 -13.16 4.16
CA TRP A 91 -0.50 -11.91 4.53
C TRP A 91 0.64 -12.15 5.51
N LYS A 92 0.41 -12.98 6.53
CA LYS A 92 1.43 -13.36 7.50
C LYS A 92 2.62 -14.03 6.82
N ASP A 93 2.37 -14.98 5.93
CA ASP A 93 3.42 -15.65 5.16
C ASP A 93 4.17 -14.67 4.26
N PHE A 94 3.48 -13.74 3.61
CA PHE A 94 4.13 -12.72 2.80
C PHE A 94 5.05 -11.81 3.63
N ILE A 95 4.56 -11.27 4.75
CA ILE A 95 5.33 -10.36 5.61
C ILE A 95 6.51 -11.07 6.26
N LEU A 96 6.36 -12.32 6.72
CA LEU A 96 7.48 -13.10 7.28
C LEU A 96 8.60 -13.38 6.26
N ASN A 97 8.25 -13.44 4.97
CA ASN A 97 9.23 -13.59 3.89
C ASN A 97 9.91 -12.27 3.52
N GLN A 98 9.34 -11.12 3.90
CA GLN A 98 10.04 -9.85 3.82
C GLN A 98 11.06 -9.81 4.96
N LYS A 99 12.31 -9.41 4.66
CA LYS A 99 13.38 -9.30 5.67
C LYS A 99 13.14 -8.21 6.72
N SER A 100 11.97 -7.58 6.75
CA SER A 100 11.52 -6.60 7.72
C SER A 100 10.16 -7.01 8.29
N SER A 101 10.07 -7.08 9.61
CA SER A 101 8.83 -7.37 10.34
C SER A 101 7.95 -6.13 10.56
N ASP A 102 8.41 -4.94 10.17
CA ASP A 102 7.71 -3.70 10.47
C ASP A 102 6.52 -3.54 9.54
N HIS A 103 5.33 -3.53 10.12
CA HIS A 103 4.08 -3.29 9.42
C HIS A 103 3.06 -2.70 10.38
N LYS A 104 2.07 -2.01 9.81
CA LYS A 104 0.96 -1.42 10.54
C LYS A 104 -0.33 -1.84 9.89
N ILE A 105 -1.28 -2.33 10.69
CA ILE A 105 -2.62 -2.69 10.25
C ILE A 105 -3.59 -1.69 10.84
N GLN A 106 -4.48 -1.13 10.02
CA GLN A 106 -5.43 -0.10 10.43
C GLN A 106 -6.77 -0.31 9.73
N VAL A 107 -7.86 0.22 10.30
CA VAL A 107 -9.13 0.33 9.58
C VAL A 107 -8.96 1.34 8.44
N SER A 108 -9.46 1.01 7.26
CA SER A 108 -9.44 1.92 6.11
C SER A 108 -10.27 3.16 6.40
N HIS A 109 -9.74 4.33 6.04
CA HIS A 109 -10.44 5.60 6.22
C HIS A 109 -11.72 5.72 5.37
N THR A 110 -11.80 4.96 4.28
CA THR A 110 -12.92 5.03 3.33
C THR A 110 -13.91 3.87 3.47
N ASP A 111 -13.56 2.81 4.20
CA ASP A 111 -14.37 1.60 4.35
C ASP A 111 -14.13 1.01 5.74
N THR A 112 -15.11 1.16 6.64
CA THR A 112 -15.01 0.67 8.03
C THR A 112 -15.04 -0.85 8.15
N ASP A 113 -15.44 -1.55 7.09
CA ASP A 113 -15.47 -3.02 6.98
C ASP A 113 -14.17 -3.56 6.33
N MET A 114 -13.18 -2.69 6.12
CA MET A 114 -11.90 -3.04 5.51
C MET A 114 -10.71 -2.67 6.40
N LEU A 115 -9.75 -3.57 6.52
CA LEU A 115 -8.41 -3.28 7.04
C LEU A 115 -7.44 -3.00 5.90
N SER A 116 -6.55 -2.05 6.10
CA SER A 116 -5.35 -1.83 5.29
C SER A 116 -4.11 -2.29 6.04
N ILE A 117 -3.08 -2.66 5.27
CA ILE A 117 -1.74 -2.94 5.78
C ILE A 117 -0.76 -1.98 5.14
N THR A 118 0.13 -1.42 5.95
CA THR A 118 1.22 -0.55 5.53
C THR A 118 2.53 -1.19 5.93
N PHE A 119 3.49 -1.27 5.01
CA PHE A 119 4.81 -1.85 5.27
C PHE A 119 5.88 -1.13 4.43
N PRO A 120 7.15 -1.12 4.89
CA PRO A 120 8.21 -0.40 4.20
C PRO A 120 8.65 -1.14 2.93
N ILE A 121 8.92 -0.36 1.88
CA ILE A 121 9.60 -0.78 0.65
C ILE A 121 10.95 -0.10 0.61
N HIS A 122 12.01 -0.87 0.39
CA HIS A 122 13.37 -0.37 0.24
C HIS A 122 13.85 -0.66 -1.19
N PHE A 123 14.38 0.36 -1.85
CA PHE A 123 15.01 0.22 -3.15
C PHE A 123 16.47 -0.20 -2.99
N ASN A 124 16.98 -0.94 -3.98
CA ASN A 124 18.38 -1.39 -3.95
C ASN A 124 19.39 -0.24 -4.16
N ALA A 125 18.94 0.87 -4.74
CA ALA A 125 19.71 2.08 -4.96
C ALA A 125 18.79 3.31 -4.88
N PRO A 126 19.33 4.53 -4.71
CA PRO A 126 18.52 5.75 -4.74
C PRO A 126 17.80 5.93 -6.08
N VAL A 127 16.47 6.04 -6.04
CA VAL A 127 15.58 6.13 -7.20
C VAL A 127 14.96 7.52 -7.25
N SER A 128 14.96 8.13 -8.42
CA SER A 128 14.37 9.45 -8.65
C SER A 128 12.86 9.42 -8.43
N LEU A 129 12.30 10.49 -7.86
CA LEU A 129 10.86 10.71 -7.67
C LEU A 129 10.04 10.83 -8.98
N GLU A 130 10.66 10.62 -10.14
CA GLU A 130 9.97 10.51 -11.41
C GLU A 130 9.03 9.28 -11.45
N LYS A 131 7.76 9.50 -11.79
CA LYS A 131 6.70 8.47 -11.79
C LYS A 131 7.10 7.16 -12.48
N LYS A 132 7.76 7.24 -13.64
CA LYS A 132 8.15 6.06 -14.42
C LYS A 132 9.21 5.22 -13.71
N LEU A 133 10.17 5.88 -13.06
CA LEU A 133 11.26 5.20 -12.35
C LEU A 133 10.77 4.62 -11.03
N LEU A 134 9.96 5.38 -10.28
CA LEU A 134 9.30 4.86 -9.08
C LEU A 134 8.42 3.65 -9.39
N LEU A 135 7.62 3.73 -10.46
CA LEU A 135 6.73 2.63 -10.81
C LEU A 135 7.51 1.36 -11.12
N ALA A 136 8.62 1.44 -11.87
CA ALA A 136 9.44 0.28 -12.19
C ALA A 136 9.96 -0.46 -10.94
N GLU A 137 10.32 0.27 -9.89
CA GLU A 137 10.74 -0.34 -8.61
C GLU A 137 9.55 -0.92 -7.83
N LEU A 138 8.42 -0.21 -7.79
CA LEU A 138 7.22 -0.67 -7.08
C LEU A 138 6.58 -1.89 -7.75
N GLU A 139 6.68 -2.01 -9.08
CA GLU A 139 6.14 -3.15 -9.84
C GLU A 139 6.64 -4.50 -9.31
N ILE A 140 7.87 -4.57 -8.79
CA ILE A 140 8.43 -5.79 -8.21
C ILE A 140 7.57 -6.26 -7.03
N SER A 141 7.28 -5.37 -6.09
CA SER A 141 6.46 -5.67 -4.91
C SER A 141 4.99 -5.86 -5.28
N LEU A 142 4.45 -5.01 -6.17
CA LEU A 142 3.05 -5.07 -6.58
C LEU A 142 2.73 -6.36 -7.34
N ASN A 143 3.59 -6.79 -8.27
CA ASN A 143 3.43 -8.05 -8.97
C ASN A 143 3.52 -9.24 -8.00
N SER A 144 4.47 -9.21 -7.04
CA SER A 144 4.58 -10.28 -6.05
C SER A 144 3.34 -10.39 -5.15
N LEU A 145 2.70 -9.28 -4.80
CA LEU A 145 1.44 -9.28 -4.04
C LEU A 145 0.31 -9.89 -4.87
N HIS A 146 0.17 -9.46 -6.13
CA HIS A 146 -0.86 -9.95 -7.03
C HIS A 146 -0.71 -11.45 -7.32
N GLU A 147 0.51 -11.92 -7.60
CA GLU A 147 0.79 -13.35 -7.82
C GLU A 147 0.44 -14.23 -6.61
N LYS A 148 0.47 -13.66 -5.39
CA LYS A 148 0.08 -14.33 -4.15
C LYS A 148 -1.41 -14.18 -3.82
N GLY A 149 -2.17 -13.47 -4.65
CA GLY A 149 -3.59 -13.17 -4.44
C GLY A 149 -3.84 -12.25 -3.24
N LEU A 150 -2.89 -11.36 -2.94
CA LEU A 150 -3.01 -10.34 -1.90
C LEU A 150 -3.50 -8.99 -2.45
N LEU A 151 -3.33 -8.78 -3.76
CA LEU A 151 -3.90 -7.71 -4.58
C LEU A 151 -4.68 -8.31 -5.74
#